data_AF-A0A3M6USB8-F1
#
_entry.id   AF-A0A3M6USB8-F1
#
_cell.length_a   1.000
_cell.length_b   1.000
_cell.length_c   1.000
_cell.angle_alpha   90.00
_cell.angle_beta   90.00
_cell.angle_gamma   90.00
#
_symmetry.space_group_name_H-M   'P 1'
#
loop_
_entity.id
_entity.type
_entity.pdbx_description
1 polymer ?
#
loop_
_entity_poly.entity_id
_entity_poly.type
_entity_poly.pdbx_seq_one_letter_code
_entity_poly.pdbx_strand_id
1 'polypeptide(L)'
;MINGKAESVVFKIHPTFSPLCDLNTFHSLNSDIPEDVSSLKEFTTAMIVAATSKCLHMIKEDLQIPSVLPASMSSKFRLGTTLANACQEVGYRGEIGYQTFLYSNEADIRKLFMFLVEHLPKESSESAGEPLGSSVMLQRRISVELSKRLKRPWTPSFCKKDSISWSGTKPQAWHKEGARSVRRFHACPVRVPEGLGDLTKKIPKELKAYYSNSMPLITSQPSCRQDVAPSVLEANAISVTLANEWENEWNQSGLASRLSKEEYLAQKRERLEKKIKQHLQSELQRADLKAAASGDLSDIVSSLSDKALGSSAPSKGSRFTHTEQLQFAQDEQKAAAMVGLTEEGPPEVDTEEEMRKKREEELEALQSKLGELSAGIERDELEIKKSLAGIQQANEQIASQKTKNSEQEEFYKVKKRTMDLLPDAENNIAKLQSVVDSSAQRLVNLAQQWEQHRAPLIDQYRELKQLNANRASEAQKQLEEIRSLREKMKEVADEARGKEELHKQLIAEYETMRKDVNRSAYTRRILEIVGNIKKQKEEINKTLIDTKDLQKEINQLSGKLDRTFAVTDELIFRDAKKDESCRKAYKYLASLHENCKELIQSVEETGSILREIRDLEDQVWHVT
;
A
#
# COMPACT_ATOMS: atom_id res chain seq x y z
N MET A 1 -13.32 -17.33 -21.94
CA MET A 1 -13.23 -18.59 -21.18
C MET A 1 -12.91 -18.27 -19.73
N ILE A 2 -13.92 -18.22 -18.86
CA ILE A 2 -13.74 -18.32 -17.40
C ILE A 2 -14.90 -19.19 -16.93
N ASN A 3 -14.65 -20.51 -16.85
CA ASN A 3 -15.55 -21.48 -16.24
C ASN A 3 -15.32 -21.43 -14.72
N GLY A 4 -16.03 -20.55 -14.03
CA GLY A 4 -16.17 -20.61 -12.57
C GLY A 4 -17.38 -21.47 -12.24
N LYS A 5 -17.17 -22.74 -11.88
CA LYS A 5 -18.19 -23.57 -11.24
C LYS A 5 -18.59 -22.87 -9.92
N ALA A 6 -19.80 -22.33 -9.87
CA ALA A 6 -20.41 -21.95 -8.60
C ALA A 6 -20.74 -23.24 -7.85
N GLU A 7 -19.87 -23.64 -6.92
CA GLU A 7 -20.21 -24.63 -5.91
C GLU A 7 -21.35 -24.07 -5.08
N SER A 8 -22.52 -24.70 -5.22
CA SER A 8 -23.65 -24.55 -4.32
C SER A 8 -23.21 -24.98 -2.92
N VAL A 9 -22.76 -24.02 -2.11
CA VAL A 9 -22.68 -24.20 -0.66
C VAL A 9 -24.11 -24.35 -0.16
N VAL A 10 -24.59 -25.58 -0.18
CA VAL A 10 -25.75 -26.00 0.58
C VAL A 10 -25.35 -25.83 2.03
N PHE A 11 -25.78 -24.72 2.65
CA PHE A 11 -25.91 -24.65 4.09
C PHE A 11 -26.89 -25.76 4.49
N LYS A 12 -26.38 -26.97 4.70
CA LYS A 12 -27.00 -27.93 5.61
C LYS A 12 -26.92 -27.29 6.98
N ILE A 13 -27.93 -26.49 7.29
CA ILE A 13 -28.29 -26.21 8.66
C ILE A 13 -28.68 -27.58 9.21
N HIS A 14 -27.73 -28.29 9.81
CA HIS A 14 -28.08 -29.23 10.85
C HIS A 14 -28.94 -28.42 11.83
N PRO A 15 -30.19 -28.83 12.12
CA PRO A 15 -30.93 -28.19 13.18
C PRO A 15 -30.25 -28.61 14.48
N THR A 16 -29.19 -27.91 14.85
CA THR A 16 -28.80 -27.81 16.25
C THR A 16 -29.94 -27.01 16.88
N PHE A 17 -30.95 -27.73 17.36
CA PHE A 17 -31.98 -27.18 18.24
C PHE A 17 -31.25 -26.46 19.38
N SER A 18 -31.39 -25.13 19.39
CA SER A 18 -30.77 -24.30 20.42
C SER A 18 -31.56 -24.44 21.72
N PRO A 19 -30.92 -24.38 22.91
CA PRO A 19 -31.62 -24.47 24.20
C PRO A 19 -32.70 -23.38 24.39
N LEU A 20 -32.63 -22.29 23.61
CA LEU A 20 -33.65 -21.23 23.54
C LEU A 20 -34.93 -21.65 22.80
N CYS A 21 -34.85 -22.58 21.85
CA CYS A 21 -36.03 -23.10 21.14
C CYS A 21 -36.84 -24.05 22.03
N ASP A 22 -36.16 -24.84 22.88
CA ASP A 22 -36.81 -25.78 23.78
C ASP A 22 -37.70 -25.03 24.79
N LEU A 23 -37.16 -23.98 25.42
CA LEU A 23 -37.84 -23.22 26.47
C LEU A 23 -39.08 -22.46 25.96
N ASN A 24 -38.97 -21.80 24.79
CA ASN A 24 -40.10 -21.10 24.17
C ASN A 24 -41.23 -22.06 23.78
N THR A 25 -40.88 -23.28 23.35
CA THR A 25 -41.87 -24.32 23.05
C THR A 25 -42.58 -24.75 24.34
N PHE A 26 -41.85 -24.91 25.45
CA PHE A 26 -42.46 -25.19 26.75
C PHE A 26 -43.30 -24.03 27.32
N HIS A 27 -42.89 -22.76 27.15
CA HIS A 27 -43.73 -21.61 27.52
C HIS A 27 -45.04 -21.56 26.73
N SER A 28 -45.01 -21.95 25.44
CA SER A 28 -46.24 -22.02 24.62
C SER A 28 -47.16 -23.20 24.98
N LEU A 29 -46.60 -24.30 25.50
CA LEU A 29 -47.34 -25.53 25.82
C LEU A 29 -47.74 -25.64 27.31
N ASN A 30 -47.07 -24.91 28.21
CA ASN A 30 -47.17 -25.12 29.65
C ASN A 30 -47.31 -23.79 30.42
N SER A 31 -48.54 -23.47 30.83
CA SER A 31 -48.92 -22.23 31.53
C SER A 31 -48.38 -22.08 32.96
N ASP A 32 -47.68 -23.09 33.50
CA ASP A 32 -47.23 -23.14 34.90
C ASP A 32 -45.70 -22.87 35.07
N ILE A 33 -44.99 -22.50 34.00
CA ILE A 33 -43.57 -22.12 34.05
C ILE A 33 -43.48 -20.58 34.14
N PRO A 34 -42.91 -20.00 35.21
CA PRO A 34 -42.76 -18.55 35.35
C PRO A 34 -41.91 -17.95 34.22
N GLU A 35 -42.27 -16.75 33.72
CA GLU A 35 -41.56 -16.03 32.65
C GLU A 35 -40.11 -15.67 33.00
N ASP A 36 -39.75 -15.72 34.28
CA ASP A 36 -38.42 -15.39 34.81
C ASP A 36 -37.38 -16.51 34.62
N VAL A 37 -37.84 -17.72 34.26
CA VAL A 37 -36.99 -18.89 34.08
C VAL A 37 -36.39 -18.86 32.69
N SER A 38 -35.06 -18.78 32.58
CA SER A 38 -34.34 -18.58 31.32
C SER A 38 -33.52 -19.80 30.87
N SER A 39 -33.40 -20.81 31.73
CA SER A 39 -32.58 -22.01 31.48
C SER A 39 -33.17 -23.28 32.09
N LEU A 40 -32.87 -24.42 31.49
CA LEU A 40 -33.23 -25.75 32.00
C LEU A 40 -32.59 -26.08 33.36
N LYS A 41 -31.52 -25.34 33.75
CA LYS A 41 -30.89 -25.44 35.08
C LYS A 41 -31.78 -24.95 36.22
N GLU A 42 -32.71 -24.06 35.92
CA GLU A 42 -33.61 -23.43 36.90
C GLU A 42 -34.90 -24.24 37.09
N PHE A 43 -35.05 -25.37 36.38
CA PHE A 43 -36.23 -26.22 36.48
C PHE A 43 -36.22 -26.99 37.80
N THR A 44 -37.28 -26.77 38.58
CA THR A 44 -37.51 -27.56 39.79
C THR A 44 -38.08 -28.93 39.43
N THR A 45 -37.91 -29.92 40.31
CA THR A 45 -38.49 -31.27 40.17
C THR A 45 -39.99 -31.24 39.87
N ALA A 46 -40.73 -30.30 40.46
CA ALA A 46 -42.17 -30.14 40.22
C ALA A 46 -42.46 -29.68 38.77
N MET A 47 -41.65 -28.77 38.24
CA MET A 47 -41.78 -28.28 36.86
C MET A 47 -41.46 -29.37 35.84
N ILE A 48 -40.43 -30.19 36.11
CA ILE A 48 -40.03 -31.30 35.23
C ILE A 48 -41.15 -32.35 35.15
N VAL A 49 -41.72 -32.73 36.29
CA VAL A 49 -42.83 -33.70 36.38
C VAL A 49 -44.07 -33.15 35.67
N ALA A 50 -44.43 -31.89 35.89
CA ALA A 50 -45.57 -31.26 35.24
C ALA A 50 -45.40 -31.17 33.72
N ALA A 51 -44.23 -30.74 33.24
CA ALA A 51 -43.93 -30.62 31.82
C ALA A 51 -43.94 -31.99 31.13
N THR A 52 -43.29 -33.00 31.73
CA THR A 52 -43.26 -34.37 31.17
C THR A 52 -44.66 -34.97 31.09
N SER A 53 -45.46 -34.84 32.16
CA SER A 53 -46.83 -35.36 32.20
C SER A 53 -47.72 -34.73 31.13
N LYS A 54 -47.61 -33.40 30.91
CA LYS A 54 -48.37 -32.69 29.87
C LYS A 54 -47.92 -33.11 28.47
N CYS A 55 -46.62 -33.23 28.20
CA CYS A 55 -46.13 -33.72 26.91
C CYS A 55 -46.64 -35.14 26.61
N LEU A 56 -46.60 -36.04 27.59
CA LEU A 56 -47.09 -37.41 27.41
C LEU A 56 -48.60 -37.46 27.14
N HIS A 57 -49.39 -36.63 27.82
CA HIS A 57 -50.83 -36.53 27.57
C HIS A 57 -51.14 -36.03 26.15
N MET A 58 -50.39 -35.06 25.65
CA MET A 58 -50.52 -34.54 24.28
C MET A 58 -50.09 -35.55 23.19
N ILE A 59 -49.22 -36.50 23.53
CA ILE A 59 -48.76 -37.55 22.60
C ILE A 59 -49.73 -38.74 22.62
N LYS A 60 -50.28 -39.08 23.80
CA LYS A 60 -51.28 -40.14 24.01
C LYS A 60 -52.28 -39.69 25.08
N GLU A 61 -53.49 -39.32 24.66
CA GLU A 61 -54.56 -38.84 25.56
C GLU A 61 -55.02 -39.91 26.59
N ASP A 62 -54.84 -41.19 26.27
CA ASP A 62 -55.24 -42.33 27.12
C ASP A 62 -54.41 -42.46 28.42
N LEU A 63 -53.25 -41.79 28.51
CA LEU A 63 -52.37 -41.84 29.67
C LEU A 63 -52.78 -40.78 30.70
N GLN A 64 -53.59 -41.16 31.69
CA GLN A 64 -53.96 -40.30 32.83
C GLN A 64 -52.86 -40.25 33.89
N ILE A 65 -51.82 -39.44 33.64
CA ILE A 65 -50.71 -39.23 34.59
C ILE A 65 -50.92 -37.91 35.36
N PRO A 66 -50.81 -37.89 36.69
CA PRO A 66 -50.91 -36.66 37.48
C PRO A 66 -49.76 -35.68 37.17
N SER A 67 -50.11 -34.41 36.91
CA SER A 67 -49.16 -33.33 36.64
C SER A 67 -48.58 -32.67 37.90
N VAL A 68 -49.10 -32.99 39.09
CA VAL A 68 -48.70 -32.39 40.36
C VAL A 68 -47.84 -33.35 41.17
N LEU A 69 -46.71 -32.85 41.68
CA LEU A 69 -45.78 -33.62 42.51
C LEU A 69 -46.38 -33.91 43.90
N PRO A 70 -46.55 -35.19 44.32
CA PRO A 70 -47.10 -35.54 45.63
C PRO A 70 -46.16 -35.17 46.79
N ALA A 71 -46.68 -34.97 48.00
CA ALA A 71 -45.86 -34.62 49.18
C ALA A 71 -45.03 -35.81 49.72
N SER A 72 -45.56 -37.04 49.69
CA SER A 72 -44.91 -38.24 50.24
C SER A 72 -43.87 -38.85 49.30
N MET A 73 -42.70 -39.23 49.83
CA MET A 73 -41.60 -39.82 49.05
C MET A 73 -41.96 -41.14 48.35
N SER A 74 -42.78 -41.99 48.98
CA SER A 74 -43.24 -43.24 48.36
C SER A 74 -44.16 -42.97 47.16
N SER A 75 -44.99 -41.93 47.24
CA SER A 75 -45.85 -41.51 46.12
C SER A 75 -45.05 -40.84 45.00
N LYS A 76 -44.02 -40.07 45.32
CA LYS A 76 -43.09 -39.49 44.34
C LYS A 76 -42.33 -40.57 43.56
N PHE A 77 -41.87 -41.62 44.24
CA PHE A 77 -41.22 -42.76 43.59
C PHE A 77 -42.16 -43.46 42.60
N ARG A 78 -43.41 -43.73 43.01
CA ARG A 78 -44.41 -44.37 42.13
C ARG A 78 -44.71 -43.51 40.91
N LEU A 79 -44.90 -42.20 41.08
CA LEU A 79 -45.14 -41.26 39.98
C LEU A 79 -43.94 -41.20 39.02
N GLY A 80 -42.71 -41.11 39.53
CA GLY A 80 -41.50 -41.10 38.71
C GLY A 80 -41.34 -42.38 37.89
N THR A 81 -41.67 -43.54 38.46
CA THR A 81 -41.67 -44.82 37.73
C THR A 81 -42.78 -44.89 36.68
N THR A 82 -43.97 -44.37 36.97
CA THR A 82 -45.07 -44.28 35.99
C THR A 82 -44.70 -43.39 34.80
N LEU A 83 -44.08 -42.23 35.05
CA LEU A 83 -43.59 -41.35 33.98
C LEU A 83 -42.49 -42.02 33.14
N ALA A 84 -41.55 -42.72 33.78
CA ALA A 84 -40.49 -43.43 33.08
C ALA A 84 -41.05 -44.52 32.15
N ASN A 85 -41.99 -45.32 32.63
CA ASN A 85 -42.65 -46.36 31.85
C ASN A 85 -43.45 -45.75 30.68
N ALA A 86 -44.18 -44.66 30.91
CA ALA A 86 -44.92 -43.98 29.87
C ALA A 86 -44.01 -43.40 28.77
N CYS A 87 -42.86 -42.83 29.14
CA CYS A 87 -41.87 -42.39 28.16
C CYS A 87 -41.29 -43.56 27.34
N GLN A 88 -41.06 -44.72 27.96
CA GLN A 88 -40.63 -45.93 27.25
C GLN A 88 -41.71 -46.47 26.31
N GLU A 89 -42.98 -46.45 26.71
CA GLU A 89 -44.13 -46.84 25.88
C GLU A 89 -44.37 -45.89 24.69
N VAL A 90 -43.94 -44.63 24.79
CA VAL A 90 -43.93 -43.67 23.68
C VAL A 90 -42.71 -43.86 22.77
N GLY A 91 -41.74 -44.70 23.17
CA GLY A 91 -40.61 -45.11 22.35
C GLY A 91 -39.26 -44.51 22.74
N TYR A 92 -39.14 -43.94 23.95
CA TYR A 92 -37.85 -43.43 24.44
C TYR A 92 -36.85 -44.58 24.64
N ARG A 93 -35.71 -44.52 23.94
CA ARG A 93 -34.69 -45.58 23.94
C ARG A 93 -33.56 -45.40 24.96
N GLY A 94 -33.57 -44.30 25.73
CA GLY A 94 -32.56 -44.04 26.77
C GLY A 94 -32.92 -44.68 28.10
N GLU A 95 -31.91 -44.88 28.96
CA GLU A 95 -32.14 -45.30 30.35
C GLU A 95 -32.94 -44.21 31.09
N ILE A 96 -34.16 -44.55 31.51
CA ILE A 96 -35.05 -43.65 32.24
C ILE A 96 -35.65 -44.37 33.44
N GLY A 97 -35.64 -43.70 34.59
CA GLY A 97 -36.18 -44.20 35.85
C GLY A 97 -36.70 -43.07 36.72
N TYR A 98 -37.18 -43.40 37.92
CA TYR A 98 -37.69 -42.38 38.84
C TYR A 98 -36.61 -41.35 39.23
N GLN A 99 -35.32 -41.74 39.21
CA GLN A 99 -34.19 -40.86 39.51
C GLN A 99 -34.05 -39.76 38.48
N THR A 100 -34.38 -40.01 37.20
CA THR A 100 -34.31 -39.02 36.12
C THR A 100 -35.18 -37.81 36.44
N PHE A 101 -36.32 -38.01 37.11
CA PHE A 101 -37.25 -36.93 37.46
C PHE A 101 -36.97 -36.33 38.84
N LEU A 102 -36.69 -37.15 39.86
CA LEU A 102 -36.52 -36.69 41.25
C LEU A 102 -35.12 -36.17 41.56
N TYR A 103 -34.11 -36.63 40.83
CA TYR A 103 -32.69 -36.27 40.97
C TYR A 103 -32.12 -35.92 39.59
N SER A 104 -32.81 -35.02 38.90
CA SER A 104 -32.60 -34.69 37.50
C SER A 104 -31.22 -34.11 37.22
N ASN A 105 -30.54 -34.69 36.23
CA ASN A 105 -29.37 -34.12 35.59
C ASN A 105 -29.79 -33.35 34.32
N GLU A 106 -29.25 -32.15 34.12
CA GLU A 106 -29.57 -31.27 32.99
C GLU A 106 -29.35 -31.96 31.63
N ALA A 107 -28.31 -32.78 31.51
CA ALA A 107 -28.01 -33.51 30.28
C ALA A 107 -29.10 -34.54 29.94
N ASP A 108 -29.66 -35.20 30.95
CA ASP A 108 -30.63 -36.29 30.76
C ASP A 108 -32.05 -35.74 30.59
N ILE A 109 -32.41 -34.68 31.32
CA ILE A 109 -33.67 -33.95 31.10
C ILE A 109 -33.72 -33.29 29.73
N ARG A 110 -32.60 -32.74 29.24
CA ARG A 110 -32.54 -32.17 27.88
C ARG A 110 -32.79 -33.23 26.81
N LYS A 111 -32.15 -34.40 26.91
CA LYS A 111 -32.37 -35.51 25.96
C LYS A 111 -33.83 -35.99 25.99
N LEU A 112 -34.41 -36.08 27.19
CA LEU A 112 -35.79 -36.48 27.38
C LEU A 112 -36.77 -35.46 26.76
N PHE A 113 -36.58 -34.18 27.04
CA PHE A 113 -37.46 -33.13 26.50
C PHE A 113 -37.29 -32.91 25.01
N MET A 114 -36.07 -33.02 24.46
CA MET A 114 -35.86 -33.06 23.02
C MET A 114 -36.66 -34.19 22.37
N PHE A 115 -36.59 -35.40 22.94
CA PHE A 115 -37.36 -36.54 22.43
C PHE A 115 -38.87 -36.29 22.49
N LEU A 116 -39.38 -35.80 23.63
CA LEU A 116 -40.80 -35.55 23.81
C LEU A 116 -41.30 -34.46 22.85
N VAL A 117 -40.55 -33.37 22.68
CA VAL A 117 -40.89 -32.27 21.75
C VAL A 117 -40.87 -32.76 20.30
N GLU A 118 -39.95 -33.64 19.93
CA GLU A 118 -39.92 -34.23 18.58
C GLU A 118 -41.11 -35.15 18.28
N HIS A 119 -41.66 -35.79 19.32
CA HIS A 119 -42.79 -36.72 19.25
C HIS A 119 -44.15 -36.06 19.52
N LEU A 120 -44.18 -34.78 19.90
CA LEU A 120 -45.41 -34.00 19.89
C LEU A 120 -45.99 -34.02 18.47
N PRO A 121 -47.33 -34.05 18.32
CA PRO A 121 -47.96 -33.95 17.01
C PRO A 121 -47.48 -32.67 16.32
N LYS A 122 -46.59 -32.83 15.33
CA LYS A 122 -46.15 -31.72 14.48
C LYS A 122 -47.40 -31.19 13.80
N GLU A 123 -47.68 -29.89 13.87
CA GLU A 123 -48.78 -29.25 13.16
C GLU A 123 -48.62 -29.42 11.63
N SER A 124 -48.88 -30.61 11.13
CA SER A 124 -49.24 -30.86 9.76
C SER A 124 -50.70 -30.50 9.62
N SER A 125 -50.94 -29.37 8.95
CA SER A 125 -52.10 -29.10 8.09
C SER A 125 -53.44 -29.75 8.45
N GLU A 126 -54.43 -28.88 8.69
CA GLU A 126 -55.89 -29.11 8.68
C GLU A 126 -56.55 -29.24 10.06
N SER A 127 -56.68 -28.11 10.76
CA SER A 127 -57.87 -27.84 11.58
C SER A 127 -58.51 -26.53 11.12
N ALA A 128 -59.30 -26.63 10.05
CA ALA A 128 -60.29 -25.62 9.72
C ALA A 128 -61.41 -25.70 10.79
N GLY A 129 -61.30 -24.96 11.88
CA GLY A 129 -62.29 -25.10 12.96
C GLY A 129 -62.33 -24.03 14.05
N GLU A 130 -61.30 -23.19 14.22
CA GLU A 130 -61.35 -22.10 15.20
C GLU A 130 -60.97 -20.75 14.58
N PRO A 131 -61.63 -19.64 14.98
CA PRO A 131 -61.24 -18.31 14.56
C PRO A 131 -59.90 -17.95 15.23
N LEU A 132 -58.81 -18.39 14.62
CA LEU A 132 -57.45 -18.00 14.98
C LEU A 132 -57.38 -16.48 15.07
N GLY A 133 -56.93 -15.96 16.22
CA GLY A 133 -56.79 -14.53 16.46
C GLY A 133 -56.01 -13.84 15.34
N SER A 134 -56.37 -12.58 15.06
CA SER A 134 -55.80 -11.77 13.96
C SER A 134 -54.27 -11.79 13.90
N SER A 135 -53.61 -11.86 15.07
CA SER A 135 -52.16 -11.98 15.20
C SER A 135 -51.60 -13.28 14.60
N VAL A 136 -52.21 -14.43 14.89
CA VAL A 136 -51.74 -15.74 14.40
C VAL A 136 -51.95 -15.85 12.89
N MET A 137 -53.07 -15.34 12.38
CA MET A 137 -53.33 -15.23 10.94
C MET A 137 -52.30 -14.33 10.24
N LEU A 138 -51.90 -13.23 10.88
CA LEU A 138 -50.86 -12.34 10.36
C LEU A 138 -49.50 -13.04 10.34
N GLN A 139 -49.08 -13.70 11.43
CA GLN A 139 -47.82 -14.43 11.50
C GLN A 139 -47.76 -15.54 10.45
N ARG A 140 -48.86 -16.27 10.26
CA ARG A 140 -48.96 -17.30 9.21
C ARG A 140 -48.80 -16.69 7.82
N ARG A 141 -49.46 -15.56 7.54
CA ARG A 141 -49.29 -14.81 6.27
C ARG A 141 -47.85 -14.33 6.07
N ILE A 142 -47.23 -13.79 7.11
CA ILE A 142 -45.82 -13.35 7.08
C ILE A 142 -44.90 -14.53 6.77
N SER A 143 -45.06 -15.65 7.48
CA SER A 143 -44.25 -16.86 7.29
C SER A 143 -44.38 -17.44 5.87
N VAL A 144 -45.60 -17.51 5.34
CA VAL A 144 -45.88 -17.94 3.96
C VAL A 144 -45.21 -17.00 2.94
N GLU A 145 -45.34 -15.68 3.13
CA GLU A 145 -44.75 -14.70 2.22
C GLU A 145 -43.21 -14.69 2.28
N LEU A 146 -42.61 -14.82 3.47
CA LEU A 146 -41.16 -14.95 3.64
C LEU A 146 -40.63 -16.21 2.96
N SER A 147 -41.28 -17.35 3.19
CA SER A 147 -40.92 -18.63 2.55
C SER A 147 -41.01 -18.54 1.03
N LYS A 148 -42.03 -17.85 0.51
CA LYS A 148 -42.19 -17.60 -0.93
C LYS A 148 -41.08 -16.70 -1.49
N ARG A 149 -40.67 -15.66 -0.76
CA ARG A 149 -39.59 -14.74 -1.19
C ARG A 149 -38.21 -15.37 -1.14
N LEU A 150 -37.91 -16.17 -0.11
CA LEU A 150 -36.62 -16.84 0.05
C LEU A 150 -36.34 -17.88 -1.04
N LYS A 151 -37.40 -18.49 -1.62
CA LYS A 151 -37.28 -19.41 -2.76
C LYS A 151 -36.94 -18.73 -4.09
N ARG A 152 -36.92 -17.39 -4.15
CA ARG A 152 -36.64 -16.64 -5.38
C ARG A 152 -35.13 -16.41 -5.57
N PRO A 153 -34.61 -16.43 -6.81
CA PRO A 153 -33.23 -16.06 -7.07
C PRO A 153 -32.99 -14.61 -6.64
N TRP A 154 -31.94 -14.39 -5.84
CA TRP A 154 -31.52 -13.04 -5.49
C TRP A 154 -31.03 -12.32 -6.74
N THR A 155 -31.55 -11.12 -6.97
CA THR A 155 -31.12 -10.24 -8.05
C THR A 155 -30.77 -8.86 -7.47
N PRO A 156 -29.64 -8.25 -7.87
CA PRO A 156 -29.25 -6.92 -7.42
C PRO A 156 -30.33 -5.86 -7.70
N SER A 157 -30.38 -4.80 -6.88
CA SER A 157 -31.37 -3.72 -7.03
C SER A 157 -31.32 -3.02 -8.38
N PHE A 158 -30.15 -2.93 -9.02
CA PHE A 158 -30.01 -2.34 -10.35
C PHE A 158 -30.63 -3.18 -11.48
N CYS A 159 -30.88 -4.48 -11.25
CA CYS A 159 -31.62 -5.33 -12.19
C CYS A 159 -33.14 -5.16 -12.06
N LYS A 160 -33.63 -4.42 -11.06
CA LYS A 160 -35.06 -4.24 -10.75
C LYS A 160 -35.47 -2.79 -10.97
N LYS A 161 -36.19 -2.52 -12.05
CA LYS A 161 -36.77 -1.19 -12.30
C LYS A 161 -37.79 -0.87 -11.18
N ASP A 162 -37.55 0.23 -10.46
CA ASP A 162 -38.39 0.70 -9.33
C ASP A 162 -38.62 -0.32 -8.20
N SER A 163 -37.70 -1.28 -8.03
CA SER A 163 -37.86 -2.39 -7.07
C SER A 163 -39.10 -3.25 -7.37
N ILE A 164 -39.59 -3.25 -8.62
CA ILE A 164 -40.73 -4.04 -9.06
C ILE A 164 -40.24 -5.37 -9.61
N SER A 165 -40.91 -6.45 -9.23
CA SER A 165 -40.66 -7.79 -9.75
C SER A 165 -41.99 -8.52 -9.94
N TRP A 166 -42.03 -9.49 -10.85
CA TRP A 166 -43.20 -10.33 -11.07
C TRP A 166 -42.94 -11.75 -10.59
N SER A 167 -44.00 -12.44 -10.18
CA SER A 167 -43.94 -13.88 -9.89
C SER A 167 -45.20 -14.59 -10.37
N GLY A 168 -45.05 -15.87 -10.73
CA GLY A 168 -46.13 -16.70 -11.27
C GLY A 168 -46.14 -16.74 -12.80
N THR A 169 -46.74 -17.81 -13.35
CA THR A 169 -46.80 -18.06 -14.80
C THR A 169 -48.09 -17.54 -15.43
N LYS A 170 -49.21 -17.43 -14.69
CA LYS A 170 -50.45 -16.69 -15.03
C LYS A 170 -51.49 -16.77 -13.89
N PRO A 171 -52.09 -15.64 -13.45
CA PRO A 171 -51.69 -14.27 -13.74
C PRO A 171 -50.36 -13.94 -13.05
N GLN A 172 -49.56 -13.08 -13.69
CA GLN A 172 -48.34 -12.56 -13.08
C GLN A 172 -48.72 -11.65 -11.92
N ALA A 173 -48.35 -12.03 -10.70
CA ALA A 173 -48.49 -11.18 -9.54
C ALA A 173 -47.27 -10.24 -9.49
N TRP A 174 -47.54 -8.94 -9.65
CA TRP A 174 -46.54 -7.89 -9.50
C TRP A 174 -46.42 -7.50 -8.03
N HIS A 175 -45.20 -7.47 -7.51
CA HIS A 175 -44.94 -7.08 -6.13
C HIS A 175 -43.64 -6.28 -6.04
N LYS A 176 -43.57 -5.43 -5.02
CA LYS A 176 -42.39 -4.61 -4.73
C LYS A 176 -41.42 -5.41 -3.86
N GLU A 177 -40.18 -5.54 -4.31
CA GLU A 177 -39.09 -6.23 -3.59
C GLU A 177 -38.00 -5.25 -3.17
N GLY A 178 -37.75 -5.17 -1.86
CA GLY A 178 -36.79 -4.25 -1.26
C GLY A 178 -37.47 -3.07 -0.55
N ALA A 179 -36.68 -2.30 0.19
CA ALA A 179 -37.20 -1.08 0.81
C ALA A 179 -37.47 -0.04 -0.28
N ARG A 180 -38.56 0.74 -0.12
CA ARG A 180 -38.99 1.82 -1.05
C ARG A 180 -37.89 2.86 -1.35
N SER A 181 -36.79 2.83 -0.61
CA SER A 181 -35.71 3.81 -0.63
C SER A 181 -34.33 3.24 -1.05
N VAL A 182 -34.23 1.99 -1.50
CA VAL A 182 -32.95 1.46 -2.02
C VAL A 182 -32.70 2.02 -3.42
N ARG A 183 -31.61 2.76 -3.60
CA ARG A 183 -31.19 3.34 -4.88
C ARG A 183 -29.71 3.05 -5.15
N ARG A 184 -29.31 3.20 -6.41
CA ARG A 184 -27.90 3.18 -6.79
C ARG A 184 -27.21 4.37 -6.09
N PHE A 185 -26.06 4.12 -5.46
CA PHE A 185 -25.22 5.20 -4.95
C PHE A 185 -24.77 6.06 -6.14
N HIS A 186 -25.09 7.34 -6.08
CA HIS A 186 -24.72 8.33 -7.07
C HIS A 186 -24.33 9.61 -6.33
N ALA A 187 -23.07 10.01 -6.49
CA ALA A 187 -22.49 11.20 -5.90
C ALA A 187 -22.00 12.13 -7.02
N CYS A 188 -22.25 13.42 -6.86
CA CYS A 188 -21.80 14.47 -7.76
C CYS A 188 -20.76 15.34 -7.03
N PRO A 189 -19.79 15.94 -7.77
CA PRO A 189 -18.91 16.93 -7.18
C PRO A 189 -19.71 18.10 -6.61
N VAL A 190 -19.56 18.36 -5.31
CA VAL A 190 -20.15 19.51 -4.62
C VAL A 190 -19.07 20.52 -4.27
N ARG A 191 -19.40 21.80 -4.36
CA ARG A 191 -18.52 22.92 -4.01
C ARG A 191 -18.95 23.51 -2.68
N VAL A 192 -17.97 23.77 -1.85
CA VAL A 192 -18.14 24.52 -0.59
C VAL A 192 -17.18 25.70 -0.58
N PRO A 193 -17.48 26.79 0.14
CA PRO A 193 -16.54 27.89 0.29
C PRO A 193 -15.23 27.41 0.93
N GLU A 194 -14.10 27.80 0.34
CA GLU A 194 -12.76 27.44 0.81
C GLU A 194 -12.10 28.62 1.53
N GLY A 195 -11.12 28.34 2.39
CA GLY A 195 -10.35 29.39 3.07
C GLY A 195 -11.08 30.09 4.23
N LEU A 196 -12.20 29.55 4.70
CA LEU A 196 -12.95 30.09 5.85
C LEU A 196 -12.34 29.73 7.22
N GLY A 197 -11.42 28.78 7.27
CA GLY A 197 -10.85 28.28 8.54
C GLY A 197 -9.79 29.18 9.18
N ASP A 198 -9.10 30.00 8.38
CA ASP A 198 -8.03 30.88 8.86
C ASP A 198 -8.49 32.34 8.81
N LEU A 199 -8.98 32.82 9.96
CA LEU A 199 -9.50 34.19 10.11
C LEU A 199 -8.42 35.28 9.91
N THR A 200 -7.13 34.91 9.92
CA THR A 200 -6.04 35.86 9.69
C THR A 200 -5.89 36.23 8.22
N LYS A 201 -6.33 35.36 7.31
CA LYS A 201 -6.29 35.59 5.86
C LYS A 201 -7.58 36.22 5.39
N LYS A 202 -7.50 37.45 4.91
CA LYS A 202 -8.66 38.14 4.32
C LYS A 202 -9.05 37.47 3.00
N ILE A 203 -10.29 37.01 2.92
CA ILE A 203 -10.89 36.52 1.68
C ILE A 203 -11.06 37.71 0.72
N PRO A 204 -10.62 37.61 -0.55
CA PRO A 204 -10.84 38.66 -1.55
C PRO A 204 -12.32 39.03 -1.65
N LYS A 205 -12.62 40.33 -1.80
CA LYS A 205 -14.00 40.84 -1.84
C LYS A 205 -14.83 40.18 -2.95
N GLU A 206 -14.21 39.96 -4.10
CA GLU A 206 -14.82 39.28 -5.26
C GLU A 206 -15.19 37.83 -4.95
N LEU A 207 -14.28 37.09 -4.31
CA LEU A 207 -14.50 35.69 -3.93
C LEU A 207 -15.60 35.57 -2.87
N LYS A 208 -15.65 36.52 -1.92
CA LYS A 208 -16.74 36.62 -0.94
C LYS A 208 -18.08 36.89 -1.63
N ALA A 209 -18.11 37.80 -2.61
CA ALA A 209 -19.32 38.07 -3.38
C ALA A 209 -19.77 36.84 -4.18
N TYR A 210 -18.83 36.07 -4.76
CA TYR A 210 -19.14 34.80 -5.43
C TYR A 210 -19.78 33.78 -4.47
N TYR A 211 -19.18 33.57 -3.29
CA TYR A 211 -19.72 32.65 -2.30
C TYR A 211 -21.11 33.04 -1.79
N SER A 212 -21.39 34.34 -1.64
CA SER A 212 -22.68 34.81 -1.16
C SER A 212 -23.76 34.88 -2.24
N ASN A 213 -23.41 35.26 -3.47
CA ASN A 213 -24.40 35.63 -4.50
C ASN A 213 -24.49 34.65 -5.68
N SER A 214 -23.45 33.87 -5.94
CA SER A 214 -23.34 33.08 -7.18
C SER A 214 -23.14 31.58 -6.94
N MET A 215 -22.57 31.17 -5.82
CA MET A 215 -22.44 29.76 -5.47
C MET A 215 -23.80 29.19 -5.02
N PRO A 216 -24.35 28.18 -5.71
CA PRO A 216 -25.58 27.54 -5.27
C PRO A 216 -25.38 26.82 -3.94
N LEU A 217 -26.39 26.81 -3.09
CA LEU A 217 -26.40 25.99 -1.87
C LEU A 217 -26.18 24.51 -2.23
N ILE A 218 -25.49 23.77 -1.36
CA ILE A 218 -25.18 22.34 -1.57
C ILE A 218 -26.44 21.52 -1.88
N THR A 219 -27.57 21.87 -1.28
CA THR A 219 -28.88 21.23 -1.49
C THR A 219 -29.46 21.43 -2.89
N SER A 220 -28.93 22.38 -3.65
CA SER A 220 -29.36 22.76 -5.00
C SER A 220 -28.29 22.49 -6.07
N GLN A 221 -27.10 21.98 -5.71
CA GLN A 221 -26.04 21.69 -6.67
C GLN A 221 -26.27 20.38 -7.44
N PRO A 222 -26.68 19.26 -6.82
CA PRO A 222 -27.01 18.05 -7.56
C PRO A 222 -28.32 18.20 -8.33
N SER A 223 -28.40 17.56 -9.51
CA SER A 223 -29.62 17.53 -10.33
C SER A 223 -30.81 16.87 -9.62
N CYS A 224 -30.55 15.98 -8.66
CA CYS A 224 -31.56 15.30 -7.84
C CYS A 224 -31.30 15.55 -6.36
N ARG A 225 -32.32 15.99 -5.60
CA ARG A 225 -32.21 16.22 -4.14
C ARG A 225 -31.76 14.98 -3.36
N GLN A 226 -32.04 13.79 -3.89
CA GLN A 226 -31.64 12.52 -3.28
C GLN A 226 -30.12 12.29 -3.33
N ASP A 227 -29.41 12.93 -4.25
CA ASP A 227 -27.96 12.76 -4.43
C ASP A 227 -27.16 13.70 -3.52
N VAL A 228 -27.82 14.62 -2.81
CA VAL A 228 -27.15 15.58 -1.90
C VAL A 228 -26.36 14.87 -0.81
N ALA A 229 -26.98 13.93 -0.09
CA ALA A 229 -26.31 13.22 0.99
C ALA A 229 -25.13 12.35 0.49
N PRO A 230 -25.29 11.49 -0.53
CA PRO A 230 -24.16 10.78 -1.16
C PRO A 230 -23.03 11.71 -1.61
N SER A 231 -23.36 12.84 -2.24
CA SER A 231 -22.37 13.80 -2.73
C SER A 231 -21.56 14.45 -1.60
N VAL A 232 -22.23 14.81 -0.50
CA VAL A 232 -21.56 15.37 0.68
C VAL A 232 -20.69 14.34 1.37
N LEU A 233 -21.18 13.10 1.51
CA LEU A 233 -20.39 12.00 2.08
C LEU A 233 -19.14 11.72 1.26
N GLU A 234 -19.27 11.68 -0.07
CA GLU A 234 -18.14 11.48 -0.98
C GLU A 234 -17.14 12.64 -0.88
N ALA A 235 -17.60 13.89 -0.89
CA ALA A 235 -16.73 15.05 -0.76
C ALA A 235 -15.96 15.06 0.57
N ASN A 236 -16.63 14.70 1.67
CA ASN A 236 -15.97 14.56 2.98
C ASN A 236 -14.99 13.40 2.99
N ALA A 237 -15.35 12.24 2.44
CA ALA A 237 -14.48 11.08 2.36
C ALA A 237 -13.20 11.43 1.59
N ILE A 238 -13.33 12.08 0.43
CA ILE A 238 -12.19 12.58 -0.37
C ILE A 238 -11.34 13.57 0.42
N SER A 239 -11.95 14.50 1.15
CA SER A 239 -11.20 15.48 1.94
C SER A 239 -10.37 14.81 3.04
N VAL A 240 -10.96 13.84 3.75
CA VAL A 240 -10.29 13.11 4.83
C VAL A 240 -9.19 12.20 4.27
N THR A 241 -9.45 11.49 3.17
CA THR A 241 -8.44 10.62 2.55
C THR A 241 -7.26 11.43 2.03
N LEU A 242 -7.49 12.55 1.35
CA LEU A 242 -6.42 13.43 0.88
C LEU A 242 -5.60 14.01 2.03
N ALA A 243 -6.24 14.38 3.15
CA ALA A 243 -5.54 14.86 4.33
C ALA A 243 -4.64 13.77 4.95
N ASN A 244 -5.15 12.54 5.08
CA ASN A 244 -4.40 11.41 5.62
C ASN A 244 -3.25 10.99 4.68
N GLU A 245 -3.50 10.90 3.37
CA GLU A 245 -2.47 10.61 2.36
C GLU A 245 -1.37 11.68 2.39
N TRP A 246 -1.76 12.95 2.43
CA TRP A 246 -0.81 14.06 2.57
C TRP A 246 0.00 13.96 3.85
N GLU A 247 -0.62 13.68 4.99
CA GLU A 247 0.08 13.55 6.26
C GLU A 247 1.08 12.39 6.24
N ASN A 248 0.68 11.24 5.69
CA ASN A 248 1.55 10.08 5.52
C ASN A 248 2.73 10.39 4.60
N GLU A 249 2.48 10.98 3.43
CA GLU A 249 3.52 11.37 2.49
C GLU A 249 4.46 12.43 3.10
N TRP A 250 3.90 13.45 3.76
CA TRP A 250 4.69 14.48 4.38
C TRP A 250 5.58 13.92 5.49
N ASN A 251 5.05 13.02 6.31
CA ASN A 251 5.82 12.37 7.38
C ASN A 251 6.93 11.46 6.84
N GLN A 252 6.67 10.72 5.75
CA GLN A 252 7.62 9.77 5.19
C GLN A 252 8.67 10.43 4.29
N SER A 253 8.23 11.14 3.24
CA SER A 253 9.12 11.72 2.22
C SER A 253 9.27 13.24 2.33
N GLY A 254 8.24 13.95 2.78
CA GLY A 254 8.26 15.41 2.92
C GLY A 254 9.30 15.91 3.91
N LEU A 255 9.26 15.43 5.16
CA LEU A 255 10.22 15.81 6.20
C LEU A 255 11.66 15.42 5.85
N ALA A 256 11.84 14.26 5.20
CA ALA A 256 13.16 13.81 4.76
C ALA A 256 13.74 14.68 3.63
N SER A 257 12.88 15.32 2.83
CA SER A 257 13.31 16.15 1.70
C SER A 257 14.00 17.46 2.13
N ARG A 258 13.83 17.89 3.39
CA ARG A 258 14.32 19.17 3.94
C ARG A 258 13.84 20.42 3.21
N LEU A 259 12.83 20.27 2.34
CA LEU A 259 12.18 21.37 1.65
C LEU A 259 11.08 21.96 2.53
N SER A 260 10.74 23.21 2.29
CA SER A 260 9.51 23.75 2.84
C SER A 260 8.30 23.01 2.26
N LYS A 261 7.15 23.08 2.94
CA LYS A 261 5.90 22.47 2.44
C LYS A 261 5.55 22.98 1.03
N GLU A 262 5.76 24.27 0.78
CA GLU A 262 5.45 24.91 -0.49
C GLU A 262 6.41 24.44 -1.60
N GLU A 263 7.71 24.38 -1.31
CA GLU A 263 8.73 23.91 -2.25
C GLU A 263 8.54 22.43 -2.61
N TYR A 264 8.24 21.58 -1.62
CA TYR A 264 7.95 20.17 -1.85
C TYR A 264 6.73 19.99 -2.76
N LEU A 265 5.65 20.74 -2.51
CA LEU A 265 4.44 20.70 -3.34
C LEU A 265 4.72 21.20 -4.76
N ALA A 266 5.51 22.25 -4.92
CA ALA A 266 5.91 22.76 -6.23
C ALA A 266 6.74 21.74 -7.01
N GLN A 267 7.75 21.14 -6.37
CA GLN A 267 8.60 20.13 -6.99
C GLN A 267 7.82 18.85 -7.32
N LYS A 268 6.87 18.44 -6.46
CA LYS A 268 5.96 17.32 -6.72
C LYS A 268 5.08 17.60 -7.94
N ARG A 269 4.51 18.81 -8.04
CA ARG A 269 3.70 19.24 -9.19
C ARG A 269 4.50 19.17 -10.49
N GLU A 270 5.70 19.73 -10.51
CA GLU A 270 6.58 19.70 -11.68
C GLU A 270 6.92 18.26 -12.10
N ARG A 271 7.25 17.39 -11.13
CA ARG A 271 7.51 15.96 -11.39
C ARG A 271 6.29 15.25 -11.99
N LEU A 272 5.09 15.54 -11.48
CA LEU A 272 3.84 14.97 -11.99
C LEU A 272 3.55 15.47 -13.41
N GLU A 273 3.67 16.78 -13.66
CA GLU A 273 3.48 17.35 -14.99
C GLU A 273 4.45 16.75 -16.01
N LYS A 274 5.71 16.57 -15.64
CA LYS A 274 6.70 15.91 -16.49
C LYS A 274 6.31 14.46 -16.80
N LYS A 275 5.86 13.69 -15.80
CA LYS A 275 5.39 12.31 -15.98
C LYS A 275 4.16 12.25 -16.88
N ILE A 276 3.18 13.12 -16.68
CA ILE A 276 1.98 13.21 -17.51
C ILE A 276 2.36 13.53 -18.96
N LYS A 277 3.23 14.53 -19.17
CA LYS A 277 3.71 14.91 -20.50
C LYS A 277 4.42 13.75 -21.20
N GLN A 278 5.32 13.06 -20.48
CA GLN A 278 6.01 11.88 -21.01
C GLN A 278 5.02 10.76 -21.37
N HIS A 279 4.03 10.49 -20.52
CA HIS A 279 3.04 9.45 -20.78
C HIS A 279 2.18 9.79 -22.00
N LEU A 280 1.69 11.03 -22.11
CA LEU A 280 0.94 11.50 -23.27
C LEU A 280 1.77 11.42 -24.55
N GLN A 281 3.04 11.81 -24.52
CA GLN A 281 3.95 11.67 -25.66
C GLN A 281 4.14 10.20 -26.06
N SER A 282 4.30 9.30 -25.09
CA SER A 282 4.47 7.87 -25.36
C SER A 282 3.22 7.23 -25.96
N GLU A 283 2.03 7.60 -25.48
CA GLU A 283 0.77 7.10 -26.04
C GLU A 283 0.48 7.72 -27.41
N LEU A 284 0.83 8.99 -27.64
CA LEU A 284 0.74 9.61 -28.95
C LEU A 284 1.66 8.93 -29.97
N GLN A 285 2.93 8.68 -29.61
CA GLN A 285 3.85 7.91 -30.45
C GLN A 285 3.34 6.49 -30.72
N ARG A 286 2.74 5.83 -29.71
CA ARG A 286 2.13 4.52 -29.86
C ARG A 286 0.92 4.53 -30.80
N ALA A 287 0.10 5.58 -30.73
CA ALA A 287 -1.01 5.80 -31.63
C ALA A 287 -0.53 6.09 -33.06
N ASP A 288 0.51 6.91 -33.22
CA ASP A 288 1.13 7.23 -34.52
C ASP A 288 1.76 5.99 -35.16
N LEU A 289 2.44 5.14 -34.38
CA LEU A 289 2.97 3.86 -34.87
C LEU A 289 1.85 2.89 -35.29
N LYS A 290 0.70 2.89 -34.60
CA LYS A 290 -0.47 2.12 -35.01
C LYS A 290 -1.15 2.69 -36.26
N ALA A 291 -1.19 4.02 -36.39
CA ALA A 291 -1.74 4.70 -37.56
C ALA A 291 -0.83 4.53 -38.80
N ALA A 292 0.49 4.52 -38.60
CA ALA A 292 1.48 4.22 -39.65
C ALA A 292 1.43 2.74 -40.07
N ALA A 293 1.10 1.82 -39.16
CA ALA A 293 0.87 0.42 -39.49
C ALA A 293 -0.45 0.19 -40.25
N SER A 294 -1.44 1.08 -40.15
CA SER A 294 -2.64 1.10 -40.99
C SER A 294 -2.46 1.95 -42.26
N GLY A 295 -1.21 2.09 -42.72
CA GLY A 295 -0.74 3.07 -43.69
C GLY A 295 -1.13 2.84 -45.14
N ASP A 296 -2.37 2.45 -45.43
CA ASP A 296 -2.94 2.74 -46.74
C ASP A 296 -4.37 3.26 -46.62
N LEU A 297 -4.53 4.54 -46.98
CA LEU A 297 -5.85 5.16 -47.16
C LEU A 297 -6.66 4.38 -48.20
N SER A 298 -5.99 3.68 -49.12
CA SER A 298 -6.62 2.77 -50.07
C SER A 298 -7.30 1.60 -49.37
N ASP A 299 -6.69 0.99 -48.34
CA ASP A 299 -7.26 -0.16 -47.60
C ASP A 299 -8.44 0.25 -46.72
N ILE A 300 -8.40 1.45 -46.13
CA ILE A 300 -9.51 1.98 -45.32
C ILE A 300 -10.71 2.33 -46.22
N VAL A 301 -10.47 2.96 -47.38
CA VAL A 301 -11.53 3.29 -48.36
C VAL A 301 -12.09 2.03 -49.00
N SER A 302 -11.26 1.01 -49.26
CA SER A 302 -11.68 -0.30 -49.76
C SER A 302 -12.54 -1.05 -48.74
N SER A 303 -12.12 -1.04 -47.46
CA SER A 303 -12.88 -1.64 -46.35
C SER A 303 -14.24 -0.97 -46.10
N LEU A 304 -14.34 0.34 -46.32
CA LEU A 304 -15.60 1.09 -46.24
C LEU A 304 -16.48 0.87 -47.48
N SER A 305 -15.88 0.68 -48.65
CA SER A 305 -16.56 0.34 -49.89
C SER A 305 -17.15 -1.08 -49.86
N ASP A 306 -16.42 -2.04 -49.30
CA ASP A 306 -16.87 -3.43 -49.13
C ASP A 306 -18.00 -3.58 -48.11
N LYS A 307 -18.13 -2.65 -47.15
CA LYS A 307 -19.26 -2.61 -46.20
C LYS A 307 -20.52 -1.93 -46.74
N ALA A 308 -20.44 -1.27 -47.90
CA ALA A 308 -21.55 -0.54 -48.51
C ALA A 308 -22.15 -1.23 -49.74
N LEU A 309 -21.69 -2.43 -50.11
CA LEU A 309 -22.22 -3.22 -51.23
C LEU A 309 -23.14 -4.34 -50.72
N GLY A 310 -24.28 -3.89 -50.19
CA GLY A 310 -25.47 -4.70 -50.00
C GLY A 310 -26.68 -4.04 -50.66
N SER A 311 -26.56 -3.57 -51.91
CA SER A 311 -27.69 -3.40 -52.85
C SER A 311 -27.26 -2.79 -54.19
N SER A 312 -28.00 -3.22 -55.21
CA SER A 312 -27.92 -3.01 -56.65
C SER A 312 -27.66 -1.61 -57.25
N ALA A 313 -26.94 -1.66 -58.39
CA ALA A 313 -27.10 -0.90 -59.65
C ALA A 313 -26.24 0.37 -59.90
N PRO A 314 -25.85 0.62 -61.19
CA PRO A 314 -24.61 1.30 -61.55
C PRO A 314 -24.82 2.74 -62.02
N SER A 315 -23.90 3.66 -61.74
CA SER A 315 -23.80 4.93 -62.47
C SER A 315 -22.54 5.74 -62.13
N LYS A 316 -21.69 5.88 -63.16
CA LYS A 316 -20.83 7.04 -63.51
C LYS A 316 -19.56 7.28 -62.70
N GLY A 317 -18.44 6.80 -63.24
CA GLY A 317 -17.09 7.28 -62.97
C GLY A 317 -16.80 8.61 -63.71
N SER A 318 -16.16 9.54 -63.00
CA SER A 318 -15.78 10.87 -63.48
C SER A 318 -14.30 10.92 -63.86
N ARG A 319 -14.07 11.11 -65.17
CA ARG A 319 -13.00 11.88 -65.84
C ARG A 319 -11.81 12.31 -64.97
N PHE A 320 -10.70 11.57 -65.01
CA PHE A 320 -9.35 12.11 -65.21
C PHE A 320 -8.37 10.93 -65.31
N THR A 321 -7.98 10.56 -66.54
CA THR A 321 -6.71 9.91 -66.95
C THR A 321 -6.88 9.28 -68.34
N HIS A 322 -6.32 9.92 -69.36
CA HIS A 322 -5.97 9.35 -70.67
C HIS A 322 -4.75 10.16 -71.15
N THR A 323 -3.53 9.64 -70.98
CA THR A 323 -2.72 8.91 -71.99
C THR A 323 -2.40 9.74 -73.23
N GLU A 324 -1.24 10.39 -73.22
CA GLU A 324 -0.53 10.87 -74.41
C GLU A 324 0.50 9.81 -74.83
N GLN A 325 0.20 9.08 -75.91
CA GLN A 325 1.17 8.33 -76.69
C GLN A 325 1.34 9.08 -78.01
N LEU A 326 2.55 9.62 -78.25
CA LEU A 326 2.91 10.33 -79.48
C LEU A 326 3.36 9.33 -80.54
N GLN A 327 2.56 9.21 -81.60
CA GLN A 327 2.92 8.65 -82.90
C GLN A 327 3.55 9.74 -83.76
N PHE A 328 4.84 9.60 -84.08
CA PHE A 328 5.48 10.31 -85.20
C PHE A 328 5.77 9.30 -86.31
N ALA A 329 4.82 9.17 -87.22
CA ALA A 329 5.03 8.59 -88.53
C ALA A 329 4.19 9.39 -89.52
N GLN A 330 4.82 9.77 -90.63
CA GLN A 330 4.24 10.36 -91.84
C GLN A 330 3.84 11.84 -91.72
N ASP A 331 4.74 12.71 -92.18
CA ASP A 331 4.52 13.48 -93.41
C ASP A 331 5.68 14.46 -93.64
N GLU A 332 6.71 14.01 -94.37
CA GLU A 332 7.58 14.94 -95.11
C GLU A 332 8.36 14.20 -96.20
N GLN A 333 7.67 13.83 -97.28
CA GLN A 333 8.29 13.45 -98.55
C GLN A 333 7.29 13.58 -99.69
N LYS A 334 7.16 14.80 -100.24
CA LYS A 334 6.96 15.12 -101.67
C LYS A 334 6.69 16.63 -101.86
N ALA A 335 7.77 17.41 -101.93
CA ALA A 335 7.81 18.61 -102.76
C ALA A 335 9.03 18.45 -103.68
N ALA A 336 8.80 17.92 -104.87
CA ALA A 336 9.78 17.84 -105.93
C ALA A 336 9.65 19.07 -106.84
N ALA A 337 10.80 19.68 -107.17
CA ALA A 337 11.23 20.12 -108.50
C ALA A 337 11.69 21.59 -108.59
N MET A 338 13.01 21.79 -108.78
CA MET A 338 13.53 22.58 -109.92
C MET A 338 15.05 22.39 -110.13
N VAL A 339 15.41 22.02 -111.38
CA VAL A 339 16.67 22.26 -112.12
C VAL A 339 17.98 21.66 -111.57
N GLY A 340 18.84 20.95 -112.29
CA GLY A 340 18.94 20.57 -113.69
C GLY A 340 20.36 20.04 -114.00
N LEU A 341 20.44 19.11 -114.97
CA LEU A 341 21.56 18.82 -115.90
C LEU A 341 22.95 18.44 -115.35
N THR A 342 23.35 17.17 -115.58
CA THR A 342 24.49 16.71 -116.45
C THR A 342 24.74 15.21 -116.17
N GLU A 343 24.43 14.35 -117.15
CA GLU A 343 25.37 13.55 -117.96
C GLU A 343 26.26 12.56 -117.17
N GLU A 344 25.91 11.27 -117.21
CA GLU A 344 26.61 10.21 -117.96
C GLU A 344 25.93 8.84 -117.71
N GLY A 345 26.12 7.90 -118.64
CA GLY A 345 25.21 6.79 -118.93
C GLY A 345 25.20 5.60 -117.95
N PRO A 346 24.27 4.63 -118.17
CA PRO A 346 24.07 3.49 -117.28
C PRO A 346 25.03 2.33 -117.58
N PRO A 347 25.35 1.51 -116.57
CA PRO A 347 25.33 0.08 -116.85
C PRO A 347 24.67 -0.78 -115.75
N GLU A 348 24.08 -1.86 -116.25
CA GLU A 348 23.85 -3.19 -115.66
C GLU A 348 23.16 -3.34 -114.29
N VAL A 349 21.97 -3.94 -114.38
CA VAL A 349 21.17 -4.41 -113.26
C VAL A 349 21.75 -5.74 -112.78
N ASP A 350 22.58 -5.70 -111.74
CA ASP A 350 22.96 -6.87 -110.95
C ASP A 350 21.72 -7.45 -110.25
N THR A 351 21.69 -8.77 -110.06
CA THR A 351 20.58 -9.46 -109.37
C THR A 351 20.50 -9.09 -107.89
N GLU A 352 19.30 -9.15 -107.30
CA GLU A 352 19.00 -8.67 -105.92
C GLU A 352 19.88 -9.32 -104.82
N GLU A 353 20.47 -10.49 -105.10
CA GLU A 353 21.43 -11.18 -104.22
C GLU A 353 22.85 -10.58 -104.26
N GLU A 354 23.32 -10.08 -105.39
CA GLU A 354 24.65 -9.45 -105.54
C GLU A 354 24.70 -8.07 -104.88
N MET A 355 23.57 -7.34 -104.91
CA MET A 355 23.40 -6.07 -104.19
C MET A 355 23.40 -6.24 -102.66
N ARG A 356 22.91 -7.37 -102.14
CA ARG A 356 22.98 -7.68 -100.70
C ARG A 356 24.39 -8.03 -100.27
N LYS A 357 25.10 -8.81 -101.07
CA LYS A 357 26.49 -9.18 -100.78
C LYS A 357 27.44 -7.98 -100.77
N LYS A 358 27.30 -7.06 -101.73
CA LYS A 358 28.04 -5.78 -101.73
C LYS A 358 27.74 -4.93 -100.48
N ARG A 359 26.48 -4.90 -100.02
CA ARG A 359 26.10 -4.19 -98.77
C ARG A 359 26.66 -4.86 -97.52
N GLU A 360 26.73 -6.18 -97.48
CA GLU A 360 27.36 -6.93 -96.37
C GLU A 360 28.87 -6.70 -96.33
N GLU A 361 29.55 -6.73 -97.47
CA GLU A 361 30.98 -6.43 -97.59
C GLU A 361 31.29 -4.97 -97.21
N GLU A 362 30.44 -4.01 -97.58
CA GLU A 362 30.55 -2.60 -97.15
C GLU A 362 30.34 -2.42 -95.64
N LEU A 363 29.36 -3.12 -95.05
CA LEU A 363 29.12 -3.11 -93.61
C LEU A 363 30.29 -3.72 -92.83
N GLU A 364 30.88 -4.80 -93.33
CA GLU A 364 32.04 -5.45 -92.71
C GLU A 364 33.29 -4.55 -92.82
N ALA A 365 33.48 -3.85 -93.95
CA ALA A 365 34.54 -2.85 -94.11
C ALA A 365 34.36 -1.63 -93.18
N LEU A 366 33.13 -1.16 -92.98
CA LEU A 366 32.82 -0.07 -92.05
C LEU A 366 32.97 -0.51 -90.59
N GLN A 367 32.59 -1.74 -90.25
CA GLN A 367 32.83 -2.32 -88.93
C GLN A 367 34.33 -2.46 -88.63
N SER A 368 35.13 -2.86 -89.63
CA SER A 368 36.59 -2.91 -89.52
C SER A 368 37.20 -1.53 -89.26
N LYS A 369 36.78 -0.51 -90.02
CA LYS A 369 37.21 0.90 -89.80
C LYS A 369 36.78 1.44 -88.42
N LEU A 370 35.59 1.10 -87.96
CA LEU A 370 35.13 1.45 -86.61
C LEU A 370 35.99 0.78 -85.53
N GLY A 371 36.38 -0.48 -85.74
CA GLY A 371 37.30 -1.19 -84.86
C GLY A 371 38.68 -0.54 -84.79
N GLU A 372 39.25 -0.13 -85.92
CA GLU A 372 40.54 0.59 -85.97
C GLU A 372 40.47 1.95 -85.28
N LEU A 373 39.40 2.72 -85.51
CA LEU A 373 39.20 4.01 -84.84
C LEU A 373 38.98 3.86 -83.34
N SER A 374 38.22 2.84 -82.91
CA SER A 374 38.03 2.53 -81.48
C SER A 374 39.35 2.17 -80.80
N ALA A 375 40.18 1.34 -81.43
CA ALA A 375 41.52 1.00 -80.93
C ALA A 375 42.47 2.22 -80.92
N GLY A 376 42.26 3.19 -81.82
CA GLY A 376 42.93 4.48 -81.82
C GLY A 376 42.58 5.33 -80.60
N ILE A 377 41.28 5.49 -80.35
CA ILE A 377 40.76 6.25 -79.21
C ILE A 377 41.26 5.63 -77.89
N GLU A 378 41.23 4.31 -77.76
CA GLU A 378 41.75 3.63 -76.55
C GLU A 378 43.24 3.89 -76.31
N ARG A 379 44.06 3.95 -77.38
CA ARG A 379 45.49 4.28 -77.26
C ARG A 379 45.70 5.72 -76.79
N ASP A 380 44.98 6.67 -77.37
CA ASP A 380 45.11 8.08 -77.01
C ASP A 380 44.60 8.33 -75.58
N GLU A 381 43.53 7.65 -75.14
CA GLU A 381 43.06 7.69 -73.76
C GLU A 381 44.12 7.20 -72.77
N LEU A 382 44.86 6.15 -73.11
CA LEU A 382 45.96 5.65 -72.28
C LEU A 382 47.12 6.65 -72.21
N GLU A 383 47.45 7.32 -73.31
CA GLU A 383 48.51 8.34 -73.34
C GLU A 383 48.12 9.61 -72.56
N ILE A 384 46.85 10.03 -72.64
CA ILE A 384 46.30 11.12 -71.83
C ILE A 384 46.38 10.76 -70.34
N LYS A 385 45.98 9.55 -69.94
CA LYS A 385 46.09 9.08 -68.54
C LYS A 385 47.54 9.12 -68.05
N LYS A 386 48.50 8.67 -68.88
CA LYS A 386 49.92 8.71 -68.54
C LYS A 386 50.44 10.14 -68.38
N SER A 387 50.02 11.04 -69.26
CA SER A 387 50.40 12.45 -69.22
C SER A 387 49.82 13.17 -68.00
N LEU A 388 48.56 12.89 -67.64
CA LEU A 388 47.92 13.42 -66.44
C LEU A 388 48.63 12.97 -65.16
N ALA A 389 49.03 11.70 -65.08
CA ALA A 389 49.81 11.20 -63.94
C ALA A 389 51.17 11.89 -63.83
N GLY A 390 51.85 12.15 -64.95
CA GLY A 390 53.10 12.92 -64.97
C GLY A 390 52.93 14.36 -64.48
N ILE A 391 51.83 15.03 -64.88
CA ILE A 391 51.50 16.38 -64.42
C ILE A 391 51.24 16.41 -62.91
N GLN A 392 50.52 15.42 -62.37
CA GLN A 392 50.29 15.31 -60.92
C GLN A 392 51.60 15.16 -60.15
N GLN A 393 52.50 14.27 -60.59
CA GLN A 393 53.79 14.06 -59.95
C GLN A 393 54.66 15.34 -59.96
N ALA A 394 54.68 16.07 -61.09
CA ALA A 394 55.42 17.33 -61.20
C ALA A 394 54.86 18.42 -60.27
N ASN A 395 53.53 18.54 -60.18
CA ASN A 395 52.88 19.49 -59.27
C ASN A 395 53.21 19.20 -57.80
N GLU A 396 53.25 17.93 -57.41
CA GLU A 396 53.57 17.52 -56.05
C GLU A 396 55.04 17.82 -55.69
N GLN A 397 55.97 17.62 -56.63
CA GLN A 397 57.36 18.04 -56.47
C GLN A 397 57.49 19.56 -56.30
N ILE A 398 56.79 20.35 -57.13
CA ILE A 398 56.80 21.82 -57.03
C ILE A 398 56.25 22.27 -55.66
N ALA A 399 55.18 21.66 -55.17
CA ALA A 399 54.63 21.96 -53.85
C ALA A 399 55.65 21.68 -52.74
N SER A 400 56.31 20.51 -52.77
CA SER A 400 57.33 20.13 -51.79
C SER A 400 58.56 21.04 -51.82
N GLN A 401 58.93 21.57 -52.99
CA GLN A 401 60.07 22.47 -53.11
C GLN A 401 59.73 23.88 -52.59
N LYS A 402 58.48 24.33 -52.80
CA LYS A 402 58.01 25.62 -52.25
C LYS A 402 58.04 25.65 -50.72
N THR A 403 57.63 24.57 -50.05
CA THR A 403 57.67 24.50 -48.58
C THR A 403 59.11 24.55 -48.07
N LYS A 404 60.02 23.77 -48.67
CA LYS A 404 61.45 23.79 -48.33
C LYS A 404 62.08 25.18 -48.53
N ASN A 405 61.75 25.87 -49.62
CA ASN A 405 62.26 27.22 -49.87
C ASN A 405 61.77 28.20 -48.80
N SER A 406 60.49 28.12 -48.40
CA SER A 406 59.92 28.95 -47.33
C SER A 406 60.63 28.72 -45.98
N GLU A 407 60.86 27.47 -45.62
CA GLU A 407 61.60 27.11 -44.39
C GLU A 407 63.03 27.65 -44.40
N GLN A 408 63.72 27.53 -45.55
CA GLN A 408 65.08 28.05 -45.70
C GLN A 408 65.13 29.58 -45.66
N GLU A 409 64.13 30.27 -46.22
CA GLU A 409 64.01 31.72 -46.14
C GLU A 409 63.82 32.20 -44.69
N GLU A 410 62.95 31.57 -43.91
CA GLU A 410 62.77 31.90 -42.50
C GLU A 410 64.04 31.63 -41.68
N PHE A 411 64.69 30.49 -41.92
CA PHE A 411 65.97 30.19 -41.27
C PHE A 411 67.08 31.19 -41.63
N TYR A 412 67.13 31.61 -42.90
CA TYR A 412 68.04 32.66 -43.35
C TYR A 412 67.72 34.01 -42.69
N LYS A 413 66.44 34.39 -42.59
CA LYS A 413 66.02 35.63 -41.90
C LYS A 413 66.48 35.64 -40.44
N VAL A 414 66.32 34.53 -39.72
CA VAL A 414 66.80 34.39 -38.35
C VAL A 414 68.33 34.54 -38.31
N LYS A 415 69.08 33.78 -39.13
CA LYS A 415 70.54 33.86 -39.18
C LYS A 415 71.06 35.25 -39.53
N LYS A 416 70.44 35.92 -40.49
CA LYS A 416 70.78 37.29 -40.89
C LYS A 416 70.58 38.25 -39.73
N ARG A 417 69.42 38.22 -39.07
CA ARG A 417 69.16 39.04 -37.88
C ARG A 417 70.13 38.73 -36.74
N THR A 418 70.46 37.47 -36.49
CA THR A 418 71.48 37.10 -35.50
C THR A 418 72.85 37.68 -35.85
N MET A 419 73.25 37.60 -37.13
CA MET A 419 74.52 38.14 -37.61
C MET A 419 74.57 39.68 -37.51
N ASP A 420 73.46 40.36 -37.79
CA ASP A 420 73.32 41.82 -37.65
C ASP A 420 73.44 42.29 -36.19
N LEU A 421 73.14 41.43 -35.21
CA LEU A 421 73.19 41.73 -33.77
C LEU A 421 74.54 41.42 -33.10
N LEU A 422 75.44 40.70 -33.77
CA LEU A 422 76.78 40.34 -33.25
C LEU A 422 77.74 41.52 -33.02
N PRO A 423 77.74 42.60 -33.83
CA PRO A 423 78.67 43.71 -33.65
C PRO A 423 78.50 44.46 -32.31
N ASP A 424 77.34 44.37 -31.67
CA ASP A 424 77.02 45.00 -30.37
C ASP A 424 76.48 43.97 -29.36
N ALA A 425 77.11 42.80 -29.31
CA ALA A 425 76.62 41.64 -28.56
C ALA A 425 76.48 41.90 -27.05
N GLU A 426 77.46 42.55 -26.42
CA GLU A 426 77.43 42.79 -24.96
C GLU A 426 76.29 43.73 -24.54
N ASN A 427 76.07 44.83 -25.26
CA ASN A 427 74.97 45.74 -24.98
C ASN A 427 73.60 45.10 -25.28
N ASN A 428 73.50 44.28 -26.33
CA ASN A 428 72.27 43.56 -26.67
C ASN A 428 71.92 42.51 -25.61
N ILE A 429 72.91 41.77 -25.09
CA ILE A 429 72.72 40.81 -23.99
C ILE A 429 72.28 41.54 -22.73
N ALA A 430 72.92 42.67 -22.36
CA ALA A 430 72.52 43.45 -21.20
C ALA A 430 71.08 43.98 -21.29
N LYS A 431 70.66 44.45 -22.47
CA LYS A 431 69.26 44.87 -22.72
C LYS A 431 68.29 43.69 -22.59
N LEU A 432 68.62 42.52 -23.13
CA LEU A 432 67.79 41.32 -23.00
C LEU A 432 67.70 40.84 -21.56
N GLN A 433 68.80 40.85 -20.80
CA GLN A 433 68.81 40.55 -19.37
C GLN A 433 67.90 41.52 -18.60
N SER A 434 67.97 42.82 -18.87
CA SER A 434 67.06 43.80 -18.25
C SER A 434 65.58 43.56 -18.61
N VAL A 435 65.29 43.16 -19.85
CA VAL A 435 63.92 42.78 -20.25
C VAL A 435 63.46 41.50 -19.53
N VAL A 436 64.35 40.52 -19.38
CA VAL A 436 64.07 39.29 -18.63
C VAL A 436 63.84 39.60 -17.16
N ASP A 437 64.70 40.37 -16.51
CA ASP A 437 64.59 40.75 -15.10
C ASP A 437 63.32 41.57 -14.85
N SER A 438 63.01 42.53 -15.71
CA SER A 438 61.77 43.30 -15.61
C SER A 438 60.53 42.45 -15.88
N SER A 439 60.62 41.40 -16.70
CA SER A 439 59.53 40.43 -16.88
C SER A 439 59.37 39.52 -15.68
N ALA A 440 60.48 39.06 -15.07
CA ALA A 440 60.47 38.24 -13.87
C ALA A 440 59.90 39.01 -12.68
N GLN A 441 60.32 40.27 -12.49
CA GLN A 441 59.76 41.14 -11.46
C GLN A 441 58.26 41.40 -11.66
N ARG A 442 57.81 41.58 -12.91
CA ARG A 442 56.38 41.68 -13.22
C ARG A 442 55.62 40.42 -12.83
N LEU A 443 56.16 39.23 -13.12
CA LEU A 443 55.55 37.96 -12.73
C LEU A 443 55.44 37.80 -11.21
N VAL A 444 56.48 38.17 -10.46
CA VAL A 444 56.46 38.14 -8.99
C VAL A 444 55.40 39.09 -8.44
N ASN A 445 55.32 40.31 -8.96
CA ASN A 445 54.30 41.29 -8.54
C ASN A 445 52.87 40.79 -8.84
N LEU A 446 52.66 40.18 -10.02
CA LEU A 446 51.40 39.54 -10.39
C LEU A 446 51.04 38.38 -9.47
N ALA A 447 52.01 37.52 -9.11
CA ALA A 447 51.80 36.43 -8.16
C ALA A 447 51.42 36.96 -6.77
N GLN A 448 52.03 38.05 -6.33
CA GLN A 448 51.70 38.68 -5.05
C GLN A 448 50.28 39.29 -5.06
N GLN A 449 49.91 40.01 -6.13
CA GLN A 449 48.55 40.53 -6.30
C GLN A 449 47.52 39.39 -6.36
N TRP A 450 47.84 38.31 -7.06
CA TRP A 450 46.99 37.12 -7.11
C TRP A 450 46.78 36.50 -5.73
N GLU A 451 47.86 36.31 -4.95
CA GLU A 451 47.74 35.69 -3.63
C GLU A 451 46.98 36.58 -2.63
N GLN A 452 47.14 37.91 -2.72
CA GLN A 452 46.36 38.88 -1.93
C GLN A 452 44.85 38.76 -2.17
N HIS A 453 44.41 38.40 -3.38
CA HIS A 453 43.00 38.18 -3.69
C HIS A 453 42.55 36.72 -3.46
N ARG A 454 43.41 35.74 -3.77
CA ARG A 454 43.10 34.31 -3.66
C ARG A 454 42.92 33.86 -2.22
N ALA A 455 43.81 34.28 -1.32
CA ALA A 455 43.74 33.90 0.10
C ALA A 455 42.38 34.27 0.75
N PRO A 456 41.89 35.53 0.69
CA PRO A 456 40.61 35.87 1.31
C PRO A 456 39.42 35.18 0.63
N LEU A 457 39.45 34.94 -0.69
CA LEU A 457 38.42 34.19 -1.38
C LEU A 457 38.35 32.73 -0.92
N ILE A 458 39.50 32.09 -0.68
CA ILE A 458 39.57 30.73 -0.14
C ILE A 458 39.04 30.69 1.29
N ASP A 459 39.38 31.69 2.11
CA ASP A 459 38.90 31.76 3.50
C ASP A 459 37.39 31.99 3.56
N GLN A 460 36.85 32.90 2.74
CA GLN A 460 35.40 33.08 2.58
C GLN A 460 34.71 31.80 2.11
N TYR A 461 35.31 31.08 1.15
CA TYR A 461 34.77 29.79 0.69
C TYR A 461 34.73 28.76 1.82
N ARG A 462 35.79 28.67 2.64
CA ARG A 462 35.85 27.78 3.80
C ARG A 462 34.81 28.15 4.85
N GLU A 463 34.67 29.44 5.16
CA GLU A 463 33.68 29.94 6.11
C GLU A 463 32.25 29.65 5.63
N LEU A 464 31.92 29.97 4.37
CA LEU A 464 30.62 29.68 3.78
C LEU A 464 30.32 28.17 3.76
N LYS A 465 31.33 27.34 3.47
CA LYS A 465 31.19 25.88 3.50
C LYS A 465 30.89 25.38 4.92
N GLN A 466 31.56 25.93 5.93
CA GLN A 466 31.33 25.59 7.32
C GLN A 466 29.95 26.06 7.81
N LEU A 467 29.55 27.29 7.48
CA LEU A 467 28.21 27.82 7.79
C LEU A 467 27.12 26.97 7.16
N ASN A 468 27.29 26.54 5.90
CA ASN A 468 26.33 25.68 5.24
C ASN A 468 26.24 24.28 5.90
N ALA A 469 27.38 23.71 6.29
CA ALA A 469 27.41 22.44 7.02
C ALA A 469 26.72 22.55 8.40
N ASN A 470 26.98 23.64 9.13
CA ASN A 470 26.33 23.92 10.41
C ASN A 470 24.82 24.08 10.24
N ARG A 471 24.38 24.87 9.27
CA ARG A 471 22.96 25.06 8.94
C ARG A 471 22.28 23.74 8.58
N ALA A 472 22.94 22.86 7.84
CA ALA A 472 22.43 21.53 7.53
C ALA A 472 22.31 20.65 8.78
N SER A 473 23.26 20.74 9.71
CA SER A 473 23.22 20.03 11.00
C SER A 473 22.09 20.54 11.90
N GLU A 474 21.93 21.86 12.01
CA GLU A 474 20.86 22.49 12.78
C GLU A 474 19.48 22.14 12.23
N ALA A 475 19.30 22.23 10.90
CA ALA A 475 18.07 21.82 10.25
C ALA A 475 17.75 20.34 10.53
N GLN A 476 18.76 19.47 10.58
CA GLN A 476 18.55 18.07 10.92
C GLN A 476 18.15 17.86 12.38
N LYS A 477 18.73 18.60 13.33
CA LYS A 477 18.29 18.57 14.74
C LYS A 477 16.85 19.02 14.88
N GLN A 478 16.48 20.13 14.23
CA GLN A 478 15.10 20.64 14.24
C GLN A 478 14.11 19.64 13.63
N LEU A 479 14.48 18.95 12.55
CA LEU A 479 13.63 17.91 11.95
C LEU A 479 13.43 16.72 12.89
N GLU A 480 14.47 16.30 13.61
CA GLU A 480 14.36 15.22 14.59
C GLU A 480 13.50 15.61 15.80
N GLU A 481 13.65 16.86 16.28
CA GLU A 481 12.77 17.41 17.31
C GLU A 481 11.30 17.42 16.85
N ILE A 482 11.02 17.87 15.62
CA ILE A 482 9.66 17.84 15.05
C ILE A 482 9.11 16.42 14.98
N ARG A 483 9.91 15.43 14.58
CA ARG A 483 9.47 14.02 14.58
C ARG A 483 9.12 13.56 15.99
N SER A 484 9.99 13.81 16.96
CA SER A 484 9.76 13.43 18.36
C SER A 484 8.50 14.08 18.93
N LEU A 485 8.23 15.34 18.59
CA LEU A 485 7.02 16.04 19.01
C LEU A 485 5.76 15.47 18.35
N ARG A 486 5.83 15.09 17.06
CA ARG A 486 4.72 14.44 16.36
C ARG A 486 4.40 13.07 16.94
N GLU A 487 5.41 12.28 17.29
CA GLU A 487 5.23 10.99 17.95
C GLU A 487 4.55 11.16 19.31
N LYS A 488 5.04 12.10 20.14
CA LYS A 488 4.40 12.44 21.42
C LYS A 488 2.96 12.93 21.27
N MET A 489 2.67 13.76 20.26
CA MET A 489 1.29 14.19 19.98
C MET A 489 0.38 13.00 19.65
N LYS A 490 0.89 12.04 18.87
CA LYS A 490 0.15 10.82 18.52
C LYS A 490 -0.12 9.98 19.77
N GLU A 491 0.90 9.75 20.60
CA GLU A 491 0.77 9.03 21.87
C GLU A 491 -0.29 9.68 22.78
N VAL A 492 -0.23 11.00 22.96
CA VAL A 492 -1.22 11.74 23.77
C VAL A 492 -2.63 11.65 23.16
N ALA A 493 -2.76 11.68 21.84
CA ALA A 493 -4.05 11.54 21.16
C ALA A 493 -4.63 10.12 21.29
N ASP A 494 -3.79 9.09 21.25
CA ASP A 494 -4.18 7.69 21.48
C ASP A 494 -4.56 7.48 22.96
N GLU A 495 -3.78 8.03 23.90
CA GLU A 495 -4.08 7.98 25.34
C GLU A 495 -5.39 8.71 25.67
N ALA A 496 -5.64 9.87 25.07
CA ALA A 496 -6.89 10.61 25.23
C ALA A 496 -8.09 9.79 24.74
N ARG A 497 -7.99 9.17 23.55
CA ARG A 497 -9.04 8.28 23.03
C ARG A 497 -9.27 7.08 23.95
N GLY A 498 -8.21 6.45 24.45
CA GLY A 498 -8.31 5.33 25.40
C GLY A 498 -9.01 5.73 26.71
N LYS A 499 -8.67 6.91 27.26
CA LYS A 499 -9.33 7.46 28.46
C LYS A 499 -10.79 7.82 28.21
N GLU A 500 -11.13 8.31 27.03
CA GLU A 500 -12.51 8.64 26.66
C GLU A 500 -13.38 7.38 26.50
N GLU A 501 -12.81 6.30 25.95
CA GLU A 501 -13.45 4.99 25.88
C GLU A 501 -13.70 4.41 27.28
N LEU A 502 -12.68 4.44 28.15
CA LEU A 502 -12.79 4.01 29.54
C LEU A 502 -13.83 4.84 30.31
N HIS A 503 -13.87 6.15 30.06
CA HIS A 503 -14.85 7.03 30.68
C HIS A 503 -16.28 6.65 30.28
N LYS A 504 -16.53 6.34 29.00
CA LYS A 504 -17.84 5.84 28.54
C LYS A 504 -18.22 4.53 29.23
N GLN A 505 -17.27 3.59 29.35
CA GLN A 505 -17.50 2.32 30.06
C GLN A 505 -17.88 2.55 31.52
N LEU A 506 -17.11 3.38 32.23
CA LEU A 506 -17.37 3.71 33.64
C LEU A 506 -18.70 4.44 33.83
N ILE A 507 -19.13 5.28 32.88
CA ILE A 507 -20.47 5.90 32.92
C ILE A 507 -21.55 4.82 32.80
N ALA A 508 -21.43 3.90 31.84
CA ALA A 508 -22.41 2.83 31.66
C ALA A 508 -22.51 1.91 32.90
N GLU A 509 -21.37 1.58 33.51
CA GLU A 509 -21.32 0.84 34.77
C GLU A 509 -21.95 1.65 35.92
N TYR A 510 -21.68 2.95 36.01
CA TYR A 510 -22.27 3.81 37.01
C TYR A 510 -23.80 3.93 36.87
N GLU A 511 -24.31 3.97 35.65
CA GLU A 511 -25.75 4.01 35.38
C GLU A 511 -26.48 2.72 35.77
N THR A 512 -25.80 1.58 35.63
CA THR A 512 -26.33 0.24 35.97
C THR A 512 -26.17 -0.11 37.45
N MET A 513 -25.24 0.53 38.17
CA MET A 513 -25.07 0.32 39.61
C MET A 513 -26.21 0.94 40.44
N ARG A 514 -26.55 0.25 41.55
CA ARG A 514 -27.53 0.76 42.52
C ARG A 514 -26.97 2.01 43.21
N LYS A 515 -27.77 3.09 43.21
CA LYS A 515 -27.38 4.45 43.66
C LYS A 515 -27.60 4.69 45.16
N ASP A 516 -27.71 3.62 45.92
CA ASP A 516 -28.03 3.57 47.35
C ASP A 516 -26.78 3.71 48.25
N VAL A 517 -25.57 3.72 47.68
CA VAL A 517 -24.34 3.94 48.45
C VAL A 517 -23.92 5.42 48.45
N ASN A 518 -23.94 6.03 49.63
CA ASN A 518 -23.61 7.44 49.84
C ASN A 518 -22.17 7.78 49.41
N ARG A 519 -22.02 8.75 48.50
CA ARG A 519 -20.72 9.30 48.04
C ARG A 519 -19.75 9.61 49.19
N SER A 520 -20.28 10.11 50.31
CA SER A 520 -19.49 10.44 51.50
C SER A 520 -18.78 9.23 52.12
N ALA A 521 -19.34 8.02 52.01
CA ALA A 521 -18.71 6.79 52.51
C ALA A 521 -17.50 6.41 51.64
N TYR A 522 -17.62 6.49 50.31
CA TYR A 522 -16.51 6.27 49.39
C TYR A 522 -15.42 7.32 49.56
N THR A 523 -15.78 8.61 49.65
CA THR A 523 -14.79 9.68 49.87
C THR A 523 -14.03 9.48 51.17
N ARG A 524 -14.71 9.08 52.25
CA ARG A 524 -14.07 8.80 53.54
C ARG A 524 -13.11 7.61 53.43
N ARG A 525 -13.54 6.51 52.82
CA ARG A 525 -12.71 5.32 52.62
C ARG A 525 -11.49 5.60 51.73
N ILE A 526 -11.65 6.40 50.68
CA ILE A 526 -10.53 6.84 49.81
C ILE A 526 -9.55 7.69 50.61
N LEU A 527 -10.02 8.65 51.41
CA LEU A 527 -9.15 9.48 52.24
C LEU A 527 -8.42 8.66 53.31
N GLU A 528 -9.06 7.63 53.87
CA GLU A 528 -8.42 6.66 54.78
C GLU A 528 -7.33 5.86 54.06
N ILE A 529 -7.61 5.35 52.85
CA ILE A 529 -6.61 4.65 52.02
C ILE A 529 -5.43 5.58 51.71
N VAL A 530 -5.68 6.81 51.29
CA VAL A 530 -4.64 7.81 51.01
C VAL A 530 -3.82 8.12 52.27
N GLY A 531 -4.47 8.23 53.43
CA GLY A 531 -3.80 8.39 54.71
C GLY A 531 -2.89 7.20 55.05
N ASN A 532 -3.36 5.98 54.82
CA ASN A 532 -2.58 4.76 55.04
C ASN A 532 -1.39 4.66 54.08
N ILE A 533 -1.55 5.01 52.80
CA ILE A 533 -0.45 5.05 51.83
C ILE A 533 0.63 6.06 52.26
N LYS A 534 0.24 7.22 52.78
CA LYS A 534 1.20 8.20 53.30
C LYS A 534 1.98 7.65 54.49
N LYS A 535 1.31 7.02 55.46
CA LYS A 535 1.96 6.37 56.60
C LYS A 535 2.92 5.27 56.16
N GLN A 536 2.49 4.40 55.23
CA GLN A 536 3.35 3.36 54.67
C GLN A 536 4.61 3.96 54.01
N LYS A 537 4.47 5.07 53.27
CA LYS A 537 5.62 5.74 52.65
C LYS A 537 6.60 6.30 53.68
N GLU A 538 6.10 6.86 54.77
CA GLU A 538 6.92 7.33 55.89
C GLU A 538 7.65 6.16 56.58
N GLU A 539 6.96 5.04 56.81
CA GLU A 539 7.55 3.82 57.36
C GLU A 539 8.61 3.21 56.43
N ILE A 540 8.35 3.16 55.12
CA ILE A 540 9.35 2.72 54.11
C ILE A 540 10.58 3.62 54.14
N ASN A 541 10.41 4.94 54.23
CA ASN A 541 11.55 5.85 54.32
C ASN A 541 12.36 5.61 55.61
N LYS A 542 11.69 5.32 56.72
CA LYS A 542 12.35 4.96 57.97
C LYS A 542 13.14 3.65 57.83
N THR A 543 12.54 2.59 57.28
CA THR A 543 13.25 1.31 57.08
C THR A 543 14.42 1.45 56.10
N LEU A 544 14.33 2.31 55.09
CA LEU A 544 15.45 2.62 54.19
C LEU A 544 16.61 3.33 54.89
N ILE A 545 16.32 4.24 55.83
CA ILE A 545 17.36 4.90 56.64
C ILE A 545 18.01 3.87 57.56
N ASP A 546 17.21 3.09 58.28
CA ASP A 546 17.71 2.04 59.19
C ASP A 546 18.58 1.03 58.44
N THR A 547 18.18 0.62 57.22
CA THR A 547 18.96 -0.28 56.36
C THR A 547 20.30 0.35 55.92
N LYS A 548 20.32 1.65 55.60
CA LYS A 548 21.56 2.36 55.26
C LYS A 548 22.51 2.45 56.45
N ASP A 549 21.98 2.65 57.65
CA ASP A 549 22.79 2.74 58.85
C ASP A 549 23.34 1.36 59.26
N LEU A 550 22.53 0.30 59.17
CA LEU A 550 23.01 -1.08 59.33
C LEU A 550 24.13 -1.41 58.32
N GLN A 551 24.01 -0.99 57.06
CA GLN A 551 25.07 -1.20 56.08
C GLN A 551 26.37 -0.46 56.44
N LYS A 552 26.28 0.76 56.99
CA LYS A 552 27.46 1.49 57.48
C LYS A 552 28.09 0.76 58.67
N GLU A 553 27.29 0.27 59.61
CA GLU A 553 27.79 -0.49 60.77
C GLU A 553 28.48 -1.78 60.33
N ILE A 554 27.90 -2.53 59.39
CA ILE A 554 28.52 -3.72 58.79
C ILE A 554 29.88 -3.38 58.18
N ASN A 555 29.94 -2.33 57.36
CA ASN A 555 31.20 -1.92 56.72
C ASN A 555 32.24 -1.44 57.74
N GLN A 556 31.82 -0.75 58.80
CA GLN A 556 32.71 -0.32 59.89
C GLN A 556 33.26 -1.51 60.69
N LEU A 557 32.42 -2.49 61.01
CA LEU A 557 32.81 -3.70 61.74
C LEU A 557 33.71 -4.59 60.89
N SER A 558 33.39 -4.78 59.61
CA SER A 558 34.23 -5.51 58.65
C SER A 558 35.62 -4.87 58.54
N GLY A 559 35.71 -3.55 58.32
CA GLY A 559 36.99 -2.85 58.30
C GLY A 559 37.72 -2.82 59.66
N LYS A 560 37.01 -2.95 60.79
CA LYS A 560 37.64 -3.13 62.11
C LYS A 560 38.22 -4.53 62.24
N LEU A 561 37.49 -5.55 61.83
CA LEU A 561 37.92 -6.96 61.83
C LEU A 561 39.24 -7.13 61.06
N ASP A 562 39.30 -6.64 59.81
CA ASP A 562 40.50 -6.73 58.97
C ASP A 562 41.72 -6.06 59.60
N ARG A 563 41.55 -4.85 60.15
CA ARG A 563 42.63 -4.12 60.82
C ARG A 563 43.10 -4.83 62.08
N THR A 564 42.17 -5.35 62.90
CA THR A 564 42.52 -6.09 64.11
C THR A 564 43.21 -7.41 63.78
N PHE A 565 42.79 -8.09 62.72
CA PHE A 565 43.45 -9.30 62.25
C PHE A 565 44.86 -9.01 61.77
N ALA A 566 45.07 -7.99 60.92
CA ALA A 566 46.39 -7.63 60.41
C ALA A 566 47.40 -7.32 61.53
N VAL A 567 46.99 -6.57 62.55
CA VAL A 567 47.84 -6.28 63.72
C VAL A 567 48.14 -7.54 64.53
N THR A 568 47.14 -8.41 64.72
CA THR A 568 47.32 -9.65 65.49
C THR A 568 48.21 -10.64 64.73
N ASP A 569 48.02 -10.75 63.41
CA ASP A 569 48.83 -11.57 62.51
C ASP A 569 50.29 -11.12 62.53
N GLU A 570 50.56 -9.82 62.42
CA GLU A 570 51.92 -9.27 62.47
C GLU A 570 52.62 -9.51 63.82
N LEU A 571 51.92 -9.27 64.94
CA LEU A 571 52.45 -9.46 66.28
C LEU A 571 52.79 -10.93 66.56
N ILE A 572 51.85 -11.84 66.28
CA ILE A 572 52.05 -13.27 66.51
C ILE A 572 53.09 -13.84 65.53
N PHE A 573 53.13 -13.38 64.27
CA PHE A 573 54.14 -13.80 63.31
C PHE A 573 55.56 -13.40 63.74
N ARG A 574 55.73 -12.19 64.29
CA ARG A 574 57.03 -11.72 64.81
C ARG A 574 57.53 -12.61 65.95
N ASP A 575 56.65 -12.99 66.86
CA ASP A 575 57.00 -13.77 68.06
C ASP A 575 57.11 -15.27 67.75
N ALA A 576 56.37 -15.78 66.75
CA ALA A 576 56.47 -17.14 66.21
C ALA A 576 57.84 -17.47 65.55
N LYS A 577 58.64 -16.46 65.23
CA LYS A 577 60.04 -16.66 64.79
C LYS A 577 60.97 -17.08 65.93
N LYS A 578 60.61 -16.77 67.19
CA LYS A 578 61.47 -16.94 68.37
C LYS A 578 61.02 -18.10 69.27
N ASP A 579 59.72 -18.38 69.34
CA ASP A 579 59.14 -19.41 70.22
C ASP A 579 58.26 -20.40 69.44
N GLU A 580 58.47 -21.70 69.67
CA GLU A 580 57.69 -22.79 69.08
C GLU A 580 56.22 -22.77 69.55
N SER A 581 55.96 -22.27 70.76
CA SER A 581 54.60 -22.10 71.29
C SER A 581 53.83 -21.03 70.50
N CYS A 582 54.49 -19.90 70.20
CA CYS A 582 53.94 -18.83 69.36
C CYS A 582 53.69 -19.30 67.92
N ARG A 583 54.51 -20.23 67.40
CA ARG A 583 54.30 -20.83 66.07
C ARG A 583 53.04 -21.69 66.00
N LYS A 584 52.71 -22.41 67.06
CA LYS A 584 51.42 -23.13 67.18
C LYS A 584 50.25 -22.14 67.29
N ALA A 585 50.40 -21.09 68.09
CA ALA A 585 49.39 -20.02 68.21
C ALA A 585 49.11 -19.32 66.86
N TYR A 586 50.15 -19.07 66.06
CA TYR A 586 50.02 -18.51 64.70
C TYR A 586 49.16 -19.40 63.79
N LYS A 587 49.42 -20.71 63.78
CA LYS A 587 48.62 -21.68 63.00
C LYS A 587 47.15 -21.71 63.45
N TYR A 588 46.89 -21.61 64.76
CA TYR A 588 45.53 -21.51 65.27
C TYR A 588 44.85 -20.19 64.90
N LEU A 589 45.57 -19.06 64.92
CA LEU A 589 45.04 -17.77 64.48
C LEU A 589 44.66 -17.80 62.99
N ALA A 590 45.54 -18.31 62.14
CA ALA A 590 45.28 -18.42 60.70
C ALA A 590 44.09 -19.35 60.41
N SER A 591 44.00 -20.49 61.10
CA SER A 591 42.86 -21.40 60.99
C SER A 591 41.56 -20.77 61.49
N LEU A 592 41.59 -20.00 62.58
CA LEU A 592 40.42 -19.30 63.09
C LEU A 592 39.91 -18.26 62.09
N HIS A 593 40.82 -17.48 61.50
CA HIS A 593 40.46 -16.48 60.51
C HIS A 593 39.85 -17.10 59.25
N GLU A 594 40.42 -18.21 58.76
CA GLU A 594 39.86 -18.91 57.60
C GLU A 594 38.47 -19.47 57.90
N ASN A 595 38.27 -20.11 59.05
CA ASN A 595 36.95 -20.61 59.47
C ASN A 595 35.92 -19.46 59.62
N CYS A 596 36.33 -18.31 60.17
CA CYS A 596 35.46 -17.15 60.29
C CYS A 596 35.12 -16.55 58.91
N LYS A 597 36.06 -16.55 57.98
CA LYS A 597 35.86 -16.09 56.61
C LYS A 597 34.88 -17.01 55.86
N GLU A 598 35.04 -18.32 55.96
CA GLU A 598 34.11 -19.31 55.42
C GLU A 598 32.70 -19.13 56.01
N LEU A 599 32.59 -18.87 57.32
CA LEU A 599 31.31 -18.61 57.97
C LEU A 599 30.63 -17.34 57.43
N ILE A 600 31.37 -16.24 57.27
CA ILE A 600 30.84 -14.99 56.69
C ILE A 600 30.34 -15.25 55.27
N GLN A 601 31.12 -15.95 54.45
CA GLN A 601 30.74 -16.29 53.08
C GLN A 601 29.46 -17.15 53.04
N SER A 602 29.35 -18.15 53.91
CA SER A 602 28.14 -18.99 53.99
C SER A 602 26.89 -18.19 54.37
N VAL A 603 27.02 -17.21 55.28
CA VAL A 603 25.93 -16.29 55.64
C VAL A 603 25.52 -15.39 54.45
N GLU A 604 26.50 -14.87 53.71
CA GLU A 604 26.25 -14.05 52.51
C GLU A 604 25.57 -14.85 51.39
N GLU A 605 26.04 -16.07 51.13
CA GLU A 605 25.46 -17.00 50.16
C GLU A 605 24.04 -17.39 50.55
N THR A 606 23.80 -17.70 51.83
CA THR A 606 22.44 -17.96 52.35
C THR A 606 21.52 -16.76 52.11
N GLY A 607 22.01 -15.54 52.34
CA GLY A 607 21.25 -14.32 52.05
C GLY A 607 21.02 -14.07 50.56
N SER A 608 21.90 -14.54 49.66
CA SER A 608 21.69 -14.52 48.22
C SER A 608 20.61 -15.51 47.79
N ILE A 609 20.70 -16.76 48.26
CA ILE A 609 19.73 -17.82 47.95
C ILE A 609 18.33 -17.43 48.44
N LEU A 610 18.21 -16.87 49.64
CA LEU A 610 16.91 -16.41 50.16
C LEU A 610 16.27 -15.30 49.31
N ARG A 611 17.07 -14.41 48.71
CA ARG A 611 16.58 -13.39 47.79
C ARG A 611 16.11 -14.01 46.47
N GLU A 612 16.89 -14.94 45.92
CA GLU A 612 16.55 -15.65 44.70
C GLU A 612 15.27 -16.49 44.85
N ILE A 613 15.10 -17.18 45.99
CA ILE A 613 13.87 -17.90 46.32
C ILE A 613 12.67 -16.93 46.28
N ARG A 614 12.80 -15.76 46.90
CA ARG A 614 11.73 -14.77 46.95
C ARG A 614 11.39 -14.21 45.56
N ASP A 615 12.40 -13.91 44.75
CA ASP A 615 12.21 -13.43 43.37
C ASP A 615 11.50 -14.50 42.50
N LEU A 616 11.85 -15.77 42.69
CA LEU A 616 11.18 -16.89 42.03
C LEU A 616 9.73 -17.06 42.52
N GLU A 617 9.48 -16.92 43.82
CA GLU A 617 8.12 -16.92 44.40
C GLU A 617 7.26 -15.80 43.80
N ASP A 618 7.80 -14.58 43.70
CA ASP A 618 7.11 -13.44 43.10
C ASP A 618 6.79 -13.68 41.61
N GLN A 619 7.74 -14.27 40.85
CA GLN A 619 7.53 -14.63 39.45
C GLN A 619 6.42 -15.67 39.28
N VAL A 620 6.37 -16.70 40.13
CA VAL A 620 5.30 -17.70 40.13
C VAL A 620 3.96 -17.04 40.42
N TRP A 621 3.92 -16.14 41.40
CA TRP A 621 2.69 -15.46 41.82
C TRP A 621 2.11 -14.55 40.73
N HIS A 622 2.95 -13.98 39.85
CA HIS A 622 2.50 -13.14 38.74
C HIS A 622 2.01 -13.93 37.52
N VAL A 623 2.26 -15.24 37.47
CA VAL A 623 1.88 -16.13 36.36
C VAL A 623 0.57 -16.89 36.65
N THR A 624 0.21 -17.06 37.92
CA THR A 624 -1.11 -17.57 38.37
C THR A 624 -2.10 -16.44 38.60
#